data_AF-A0A1E1XGA9-F1
#
_entry.id   AF-A0A1E1XGA9-F1
#
_cell.length_a   1.000
_cell.length_b   1.000
_cell.length_c   1.000
_cell.angle_alpha   90.00
_cell.angle_beta   90.00
_cell.angle_gamma   90.00
#
_symmetry.space_group_name_H-M   'P 1'
#
loop_
_entity.id
_entity.type
_entity.pdbx_description
1 polymer ?
#
loop_
_entity_poly.entity_id
_entity_poly.type
_entity_poly.pdbx_seq_one_letter_code
_entity_poly.pdbx_strand_id
1 'polypeptide(L)'
;SGADVVTTCSYQANVDNLQAHLGVSVSEAERLITRSCQAAFAAREHCKRPGVLVAGSVGPYGAAQADLSEYTGAYGDSKSVEELVEWHRPRVRCLISAGCDVLAFETIPAAREATALVRLLREFPAARAWLSFSISRDAPHCTAKGEPLAEAVRECLGADASGQVFAVGVNCCPPQSVEVVLRAMGSIRVPFVVYPNSGEVYTPSGWVPGKSETCRPLSAYVPDWIRLGAEWVGGCCRTGPGDIADVAKVVKLAVA
;
A
#
# COMPACT_ATOMS: atom_id res chain seq x y z
N SER A 1 -12.20 14.44 -7.39
CA SER A 1 -11.33 13.69 -8.31
C SER A 1 -11.91 12.38 -8.83
N GLY A 2 -12.81 11.70 -8.12
CA GLY A 2 -13.39 10.45 -8.63
C GLY A 2 -12.70 9.18 -8.14
N ALA A 3 -11.92 9.25 -7.05
CA ALA A 3 -11.37 8.08 -6.37
C ALA A 3 -12.49 7.24 -5.76
N ASP A 4 -12.58 5.95 -6.11
CA ASP A 4 -13.52 4.99 -5.54
C ASP A 4 -13.06 4.44 -4.18
N VAL A 5 -11.79 4.60 -3.84
CA VAL A 5 -11.23 4.31 -2.52
C VAL A 5 -10.43 5.50 -2.02
N VAL A 6 -10.57 5.80 -0.74
CA VAL A 6 -9.68 6.71 0.00
C VAL A 6 -8.96 5.96 1.10
N THR A 7 -7.69 6.28 1.35
CA THR A 7 -6.90 5.69 2.42
C THR A 7 -6.92 6.58 3.66
N THR A 8 -6.89 5.97 4.85
CA THR A 8 -6.74 6.68 6.12
C THR A 8 -5.33 7.24 6.28
N CYS A 9 -5.16 8.29 7.08
CA CYS A 9 -3.84 8.84 7.41
C CYS A 9 -3.12 8.04 8.52
N SER A 10 -2.99 6.72 8.37
CA SER A 10 -2.47 5.80 9.41
C SER A 10 -1.18 5.05 9.03
N TYR A 11 -0.56 5.39 7.90
CA TYR A 11 0.63 4.72 7.35
C TYR A 11 1.76 4.51 8.38
N GLN A 12 2.08 5.53 9.20
CA GLN A 12 3.08 5.46 10.28
C GLN A 12 2.45 5.47 11.70
N ALA A 13 1.12 5.42 11.80
CA ALA A 13 0.39 5.53 13.07
C ALA A 13 0.39 4.20 13.83
N ASN A 14 1.53 3.81 14.37
CA ASN A 14 1.67 2.66 15.26
C ASN A 14 1.69 3.10 16.71
N VAL A 15 1.19 2.25 17.62
CA VAL A 15 1.12 2.58 19.05
C VAL A 15 2.50 2.99 19.56
N ASP A 16 3.51 2.13 19.42
CA ASP A 16 4.86 2.40 19.92
C ASP A 16 5.47 3.68 19.33
N ASN A 17 5.27 3.93 18.03
CA ASN A 17 5.76 5.15 17.38
C ASN A 17 5.09 6.40 17.94
N LEU A 18 3.76 6.38 18.07
CA LEU A 18 3.00 7.51 18.60
C LEU A 18 3.39 7.76 20.06
N GLN A 19 3.58 6.71 20.86
CA GLN A 19 4.07 6.85 22.24
C GLN A 19 5.48 7.47 22.26
N ALA A 20 6.42 6.96 21.45
CA ALA A 20 7.80 7.41 21.43
C ALA A 20 7.94 8.86 20.95
N HIS A 21 7.18 9.28 19.92
CA HIS A 21 7.33 10.60 19.31
C HIS A 21 6.39 11.67 19.90
N LEU A 22 5.24 11.29 20.46
CA LEU A 22 4.27 12.24 21.02
C LEU A 22 4.14 12.16 22.55
N GLY A 23 4.75 11.16 23.20
CA GLY A 23 4.66 10.99 24.66
C GLY A 23 3.26 10.62 25.15
N VAL A 24 2.44 10.02 24.30
CA VAL A 24 1.04 9.68 24.61
C VAL A 24 0.92 8.29 25.25
N SER A 25 -0.21 8.02 25.89
CA SER A 25 -0.54 6.67 26.37
C SER A 25 -0.94 5.74 25.22
N VAL A 26 -0.93 4.42 25.47
CA VAL A 26 -1.45 3.41 24.51
C VAL A 26 -2.86 3.76 24.06
N SER A 27 -3.77 4.07 25.00
CA SER A 27 -5.15 4.40 24.67
C SER A 27 -5.28 5.66 23.82
N GLU A 28 -4.44 6.66 24.06
CA GLU A 28 -4.45 7.88 23.24
C GLU A 28 -3.84 7.63 21.85
N ALA A 29 -2.82 6.79 21.74
CA ALA A 29 -2.31 6.35 20.44
C ALA A 29 -3.38 5.60 19.62
N GLU A 30 -4.10 4.66 20.22
CA GLU A 30 -5.21 3.94 19.59
C GLU A 30 -6.35 4.90 19.15
N ARG A 31 -6.62 5.94 19.96
CA ARG A 31 -7.57 7.00 19.59
C ARG A 31 -7.09 7.80 18.39
N LEU A 32 -5.81 8.15 18.29
CA LEU A 32 -5.26 8.85 17.13
C LEU A 32 -5.37 8.02 15.85
N ILE A 33 -5.12 6.71 15.92
CA ILE A 33 -5.34 5.78 14.79
C ILE A 33 -6.82 5.82 14.38
N THR A 34 -7.74 5.70 15.33
CA THR A 34 -9.19 5.74 15.08
C THR A 34 -9.63 7.08 14.49
N ARG A 35 -9.05 8.21 14.93
CA ARG A 35 -9.33 9.55 14.38
C ARG A 35 -8.94 9.66 12.91
N SER A 36 -7.91 8.95 12.46
CA SER A 36 -7.56 8.90 11.03
C SER A 36 -8.67 8.27 10.18
N CYS A 37 -9.38 7.25 10.71
CA CYS A 37 -10.54 6.64 10.07
C CYS A 37 -11.71 7.62 10.03
N GLN A 38 -11.99 8.30 11.16
CA GLN A 38 -13.08 9.27 11.27
C GLN A 38 -12.94 10.40 10.24
N ALA A 39 -11.72 10.87 9.98
CA ALA A 39 -11.46 11.87 8.94
C ALA A 39 -11.81 11.33 7.54
N ALA A 40 -11.45 10.08 7.22
CA ALA A 40 -11.78 9.45 5.94
C ALA A 40 -13.28 9.19 5.80
N PHE A 41 -13.97 8.74 6.86
CA PHE A 41 -15.42 8.59 6.87
C PHE A 41 -16.13 9.91 6.65
N ALA A 42 -15.71 10.99 7.32
CA ALA A 42 -16.27 12.32 7.12
C ALA A 42 -16.11 12.78 5.66
N ALA A 43 -14.97 12.50 5.02
CA ALA A 43 -14.76 12.80 3.60
C ALA A 43 -15.67 11.98 2.68
N ARG A 44 -15.86 10.68 2.98
CA ARG A 44 -16.81 9.81 2.26
C ARG A 44 -18.24 10.33 2.37
N GLU A 45 -18.71 10.63 3.57
CA GLU A 45 -20.07 11.17 3.78
C GLU A 45 -20.26 12.52 3.07
N HIS A 46 -19.24 13.38 3.12
CA HIS A 46 -19.30 14.69 2.48
C HIS A 46 -19.36 14.60 0.95
N CYS A 47 -18.71 13.60 0.34
CA CYS A 47 -18.70 13.47 -1.12
C CYS A 47 -20.04 12.99 -1.71
N LYS A 48 -20.95 12.46 -0.88
CA LYS A 48 -22.30 11.99 -1.25
C LYS A 48 -22.32 11.01 -2.44
N ARG A 49 -21.21 10.33 -2.72
CA ARG A 49 -21.11 9.33 -3.78
C ARG A 49 -21.25 7.94 -3.18
N PRO A 50 -22.24 7.14 -3.61
CA PRO A 50 -22.38 5.77 -3.11
C PRO A 50 -21.17 4.93 -3.53
N GLY A 51 -20.85 3.91 -2.74
CA GLY A 51 -19.83 2.91 -3.07
C GLY A 51 -18.37 3.35 -2.89
N VAL A 52 -18.10 4.52 -2.31
CA VAL A 52 -16.73 4.91 -1.95
C VAL A 52 -16.25 4.10 -0.74
N LEU A 53 -15.12 3.42 -0.87
CA LEU A 53 -14.53 2.64 0.20
C LEU A 53 -13.51 3.49 0.99
N VAL A 54 -13.36 3.16 2.27
CA VAL A 54 -12.29 3.64 3.15
C VAL A 54 -11.36 2.48 3.46
N ALA A 55 -10.12 2.59 3.01
CA ALA A 55 -9.07 1.62 3.28
C ALA A 55 -8.19 2.07 4.46
N GLY A 56 -8.08 1.21 5.48
CA GLY A 56 -7.17 1.43 6.60
C GLY A 56 -5.72 1.26 6.16
N SER A 57 -4.95 2.35 6.09
CA SER A 57 -3.53 2.35 5.71
C SER A 57 -2.65 1.71 6.77
N VAL A 58 -1.87 0.71 6.37
CA VAL A 58 -0.95 -0.06 7.21
C VAL A 58 0.41 -0.09 6.51
N GLY A 59 1.28 0.87 6.87
CA GLY A 59 2.66 0.92 6.38
C GLY A 59 3.59 -0.09 7.06
N PRO A 60 4.78 -0.36 6.52
CA PRO A 60 5.68 -1.39 7.02
C PRO A 60 6.40 -0.97 8.31
N TYR A 61 7.02 -1.94 8.98
CA TYR A 61 7.94 -1.70 10.09
C TYR A 61 9.09 -0.76 9.70
N GLY A 62 9.59 -0.87 8.47
CA GLY A 62 10.64 0.03 7.97
C GLY A 62 10.29 1.51 8.05
N ALA A 63 9.03 1.87 7.77
CA ALA A 63 8.58 3.26 7.82
C ALA A 63 8.60 3.83 9.26
N ALA A 64 8.51 2.97 10.26
CA ALA A 64 8.60 3.35 11.67
C ALA A 64 10.02 3.69 12.12
N GLN A 65 11.04 3.16 11.44
CA GLN A 65 12.44 3.39 11.78
C GLN A 65 12.95 4.76 11.29
N ALA A 66 12.21 5.40 10.37
CA ALA A 66 12.56 6.69 9.77
C ALA A 66 13.96 6.71 9.11
N ASP A 67 14.40 5.56 8.59
CA ASP A 67 15.73 5.34 7.99
C ASP A 67 15.67 4.87 6.53
N LEU A 68 14.49 4.96 5.90
CA LEU A 68 14.18 4.48 4.54
C LEU A 68 14.19 2.94 4.41
N SER A 69 14.11 2.21 5.52
CA SER A 69 14.00 0.74 5.50
C SER A 69 12.73 0.24 4.80
N GLU A 70 11.70 1.07 4.62
CA GLU A 70 10.56 0.75 3.77
C GLU A 70 10.91 0.62 2.27
N TYR A 71 12.13 1.00 1.87
CA TYR A 71 12.66 0.86 0.51
C TYR A 71 13.93 0.01 0.43
N THR A 72 14.33 -0.67 1.53
CA THR A 72 15.48 -1.57 1.56
C THR A 72 15.20 -2.90 2.27
N GLY A 73 14.20 -2.94 3.16
CA GLY A 73 13.89 -4.11 3.98
C GLY A 73 15.02 -4.52 4.93
N ALA A 74 15.86 -3.57 5.37
CA ALA A 74 17.04 -3.84 6.19
C ALA A 74 16.73 -4.55 7.53
N TYR A 75 15.55 -4.33 8.11
CA TYR A 75 15.08 -5.05 9.32
C TYR A 75 14.61 -6.48 9.03
N GLY A 76 14.47 -6.86 7.77
CA GLY A 76 13.81 -8.11 7.39
C GLY A 76 14.48 -9.36 7.98
N ASP A 77 15.76 -9.30 8.32
CA ASP A 77 16.47 -10.42 8.96
C ASP A 77 16.48 -10.36 10.48
N SER A 78 16.35 -9.16 11.06
CA SER A 78 16.40 -8.94 12.51
C SER A 78 15.05 -9.10 13.21
N LYS A 79 13.95 -9.21 12.44
CA LYS A 79 12.61 -9.45 12.97
C LYS A 79 12.07 -10.80 12.57
N SER A 80 11.52 -11.52 13.54
CA SER A 80 10.71 -12.73 13.30
C SER A 80 9.33 -12.38 12.77
N VAL A 81 8.63 -13.37 12.21
CA VAL A 81 7.24 -13.22 11.76
C VAL A 81 6.35 -12.87 12.96
N GLU A 82 6.54 -13.54 14.10
CA GLU A 82 5.80 -13.30 15.34
C GLU A 82 5.96 -11.87 15.84
N GLU A 83 7.18 -11.33 15.90
CA GLU A 83 7.40 -9.93 16.31
C GLU A 83 6.67 -8.94 15.38
N LEU A 84 6.65 -9.20 14.08
CA LEU A 84 5.95 -8.35 13.12
C LEU A 84 4.42 -8.47 13.26
N VAL A 85 3.89 -9.66 13.54
CA VAL A 85 2.47 -9.87 13.87
C VAL A 85 2.09 -9.05 15.10
N GLU A 86 2.85 -9.20 16.19
CA GLU A 86 2.60 -8.48 17.45
C GLU A 86 2.65 -6.96 17.25
N TRP A 87 3.61 -6.49 16.45
CA TRP A 87 3.79 -5.06 16.18
C TRP A 87 2.65 -4.46 15.36
N HIS A 88 2.16 -5.17 14.33
CA HIS A 88 1.06 -4.68 13.49
C HIS A 88 -0.31 -4.79 14.16
N ARG A 89 -0.50 -5.77 15.07
CA ARG A 89 -1.82 -6.11 15.64
C ARG A 89 -2.58 -4.92 16.22
N PRO A 90 -2.00 -4.04 17.06
CA PRO A 90 -2.76 -2.94 17.67
C PRO A 90 -3.37 -2.00 16.63
N ARG A 91 -2.58 -1.62 15.61
CA ARG A 91 -3.05 -0.75 14.52
C ARG A 91 -4.12 -1.44 13.69
N VAL A 92 -3.89 -2.67 13.25
CA VAL A 92 -4.86 -3.44 12.45
C VAL A 92 -6.19 -3.59 13.20
N ARG A 93 -6.14 -3.94 14.49
CA ARG A 93 -7.31 -4.01 15.37
C ARG A 93 -8.06 -2.68 15.42
N CYS A 94 -7.37 -1.56 15.60
CA CYS A 94 -7.99 -0.23 15.62
C CYS A 94 -8.69 0.09 14.29
N LEU A 95 -8.02 -0.14 13.16
CA LEU A 95 -8.59 0.16 11.82
C LEU A 95 -9.84 -0.66 11.53
N ILE A 96 -9.82 -1.96 11.85
CA ILE A 96 -10.98 -2.85 11.72
C ILE A 96 -12.10 -2.43 12.67
N SER A 97 -11.77 -2.18 13.95
CA SER A 97 -12.78 -1.82 14.96
C SER A 97 -13.43 -0.47 14.70
N ALA A 98 -12.71 0.45 14.05
CA ALA A 98 -13.24 1.73 13.59
C ALA A 98 -14.18 1.59 12.38
N GLY A 99 -14.20 0.44 11.70
CA GLY A 99 -15.08 0.16 10.57
C GLY A 99 -14.50 0.50 9.20
N CYS A 100 -13.17 0.41 9.01
CA CYS A 100 -12.61 0.49 7.65
C CYS A 100 -13.15 -0.67 6.79
N ASP A 101 -13.50 -0.39 5.54
CA ASP A 101 -14.12 -1.38 4.64
C ASP A 101 -13.11 -2.47 4.22
N VAL A 102 -11.85 -2.06 4.04
CA VAL A 102 -10.71 -2.93 3.73
C VAL A 102 -9.44 -2.39 4.39
N LEU A 103 -8.37 -3.19 4.41
CA LEU A 103 -7.03 -2.77 4.81
C LEU A 103 -6.11 -2.61 3.59
N ALA A 104 -5.21 -1.64 3.67
CA ALA A 104 -4.17 -1.38 2.70
C ALA A 104 -2.82 -1.73 3.32
N PHE A 105 -2.38 -2.98 3.16
CA PHE A 105 -1.01 -3.37 3.49
C PHE A 105 -0.11 -2.83 2.39
N GLU A 106 0.64 -1.77 2.68
CA GLU A 106 1.27 -0.99 1.62
C GLU A 106 2.72 -0.64 1.88
N THR A 107 3.49 -0.54 0.80
CA THR A 107 4.94 -0.30 0.80
C THR A 107 5.71 -1.39 1.55
N ILE A 108 5.24 -2.65 1.52
CA ILE A 108 5.88 -3.74 2.24
C ILE A 108 7.19 -4.15 1.53
N PRO A 109 8.38 -4.00 2.15
CA PRO A 109 9.66 -4.19 1.45
C PRO A 109 10.19 -5.62 1.46
N ALA A 110 9.63 -6.50 2.29
CA ALA A 110 10.19 -7.82 2.58
C ALA A 110 9.08 -8.89 2.64
N ALA A 111 9.35 -10.08 2.07
CA ALA A 111 8.41 -11.19 2.07
C ALA A 111 8.04 -11.65 3.49
N ARG A 112 9.01 -11.61 4.42
CA ARG A 112 8.77 -11.99 5.83
C ARG A 112 7.68 -11.16 6.50
N GLU A 113 7.64 -9.85 6.26
CA GLU A 113 6.60 -8.98 6.82
C GLU A 113 5.26 -9.17 6.13
N ALA A 114 5.27 -9.37 4.82
CA ALA A 114 4.08 -9.74 4.08
C ALA A 114 3.43 -11.02 4.66
N THR A 115 4.22 -12.05 4.95
CA THR A 115 3.77 -13.27 5.63
C THR A 115 3.20 -12.99 7.03
N ALA A 116 3.82 -12.08 7.80
CA ALA A 116 3.29 -11.66 9.10
C ALA A 116 1.91 -11.01 8.99
N LEU A 117 1.72 -10.10 8.02
CA LEU A 117 0.44 -9.44 7.78
C LEU A 117 -0.65 -10.39 7.34
N VAL A 118 -0.36 -11.34 6.44
CA VAL A 118 -1.31 -12.40 6.05
C VAL A 118 -1.68 -13.27 7.24
N ARG A 119 -0.71 -13.64 8.09
CA ARG A 119 -0.97 -14.42 9.32
C ARG A 119 -1.85 -13.64 10.30
N LEU A 120 -1.55 -12.37 10.53
CA LEU A 120 -2.33 -11.49 11.40
C LEU A 120 -3.77 -11.33 10.91
N LEU A 121 -3.99 -11.24 9.59
CA LEU A 121 -5.31 -11.06 9.01
C LEU A 121 -6.28 -12.21 9.36
N ARG A 122 -5.75 -13.42 9.60
CA ARG A 122 -6.53 -14.60 10.05
C ARG A 122 -7.15 -14.42 11.44
N GLU A 123 -6.60 -13.55 12.28
CA GLU A 123 -7.19 -13.19 13.58
C GLU A 123 -8.52 -12.42 13.41
N PHE A 124 -8.80 -11.90 12.20
CA PHE A 124 -9.97 -11.09 11.89
C PHE A 124 -10.72 -11.66 10.66
N PRO A 125 -11.50 -12.74 10.79
CA PRO A 125 -12.03 -13.50 9.64
C PRO A 125 -12.88 -12.72 8.63
N ALA A 126 -13.50 -11.61 9.04
CA ALA A 126 -14.30 -10.75 8.16
C ALA A 126 -13.47 -9.66 7.46
N ALA A 127 -12.23 -9.44 7.89
CA ALA A 127 -11.37 -8.41 7.33
C ALA A 127 -10.83 -8.85 5.97
N ARG A 128 -10.73 -7.89 5.05
CA ARG A 128 -10.14 -8.06 3.73
C ARG A 128 -9.06 -7.01 3.50
N ALA A 129 -8.02 -7.36 2.75
CA ALA A 129 -6.91 -6.48 2.49
C ALA A 129 -6.41 -6.60 1.05
N TRP A 130 -5.74 -5.56 0.57
CA TRP A 130 -4.75 -5.74 -0.49
C TRP A 130 -3.34 -5.75 0.09
N LEU A 131 -2.40 -6.34 -0.65
CA LEU A 131 -0.99 -6.40 -0.29
C LEU A 131 -0.11 -5.79 -1.39
N SER A 132 0.45 -4.63 -1.09
CA SER A 132 1.27 -3.86 -2.02
C SER A 132 2.72 -3.76 -1.52
N PHE A 133 3.65 -4.14 -2.38
CA PHE A 133 5.07 -4.16 -2.07
C PHE A 133 5.79 -2.88 -2.54
N SER A 134 6.83 -2.51 -1.81
CA SER A 134 7.90 -1.69 -2.39
C SER A 134 8.92 -2.60 -3.07
N ILE A 135 9.57 -2.10 -4.12
CA ILE A 135 10.43 -2.89 -5.01
C ILE A 135 11.84 -2.34 -5.08
N SER A 136 12.78 -3.19 -5.46
CA SER A 136 14.16 -2.75 -5.71
C SER A 136 14.21 -1.76 -6.89
N ARG A 137 15.04 -0.72 -6.73
CA ARG A 137 15.27 0.28 -7.78
C ARG A 137 16.02 -0.30 -8.98
N ASP A 138 16.93 -1.24 -8.71
CA ASP A 138 17.80 -1.84 -9.72
C ASP A 138 17.19 -3.12 -10.34
N ALA A 139 16.34 -3.81 -9.57
CA ALA A 139 15.64 -5.02 -10.00
C ALA A 139 14.13 -4.94 -9.68
N PRO A 140 13.32 -4.24 -10.50
CA PRO A 140 11.89 -4.03 -10.22
C PRO A 140 11.03 -5.30 -10.10
N HIS A 141 11.55 -6.46 -10.50
CA HIS A 141 10.92 -7.77 -10.33
C HIS A 141 11.21 -8.41 -8.95
N CYS A 142 11.95 -7.72 -8.09
CA CYS A 142 12.24 -8.11 -6.72
C CYS A 142 11.59 -7.13 -5.73
N THR A 143 11.31 -7.62 -4.51
CA THR A 143 10.98 -6.78 -3.35
C THR A 143 12.13 -5.79 -3.09
N ALA A 144 11.88 -4.76 -2.30
CA ALA A 144 12.95 -3.81 -1.94
C ALA A 144 14.10 -4.48 -1.17
N LYS A 145 13.84 -5.56 -0.43
CA LYS A 145 14.85 -6.42 0.21
C LYS A 145 15.64 -7.28 -0.78
N GLY A 146 15.14 -7.49 -2.00
CA GLY A 146 15.80 -8.25 -3.06
C GLY A 146 15.27 -9.67 -3.27
N GLU A 147 14.16 -10.05 -2.64
CA GLU A 147 13.51 -11.34 -2.85
C GLU A 147 12.74 -11.33 -4.18
N PRO A 148 12.65 -12.45 -4.93
CA PRO A 148 11.81 -12.51 -6.12
C PRO A 148 10.34 -12.20 -5.79
N LEU A 149 9.80 -11.10 -6.35
CA LEU A 149 8.51 -10.57 -5.94
C LEU A 149 7.36 -11.56 -6.20
N ALA A 150 7.39 -12.23 -7.35
CA ALA A 150 6.37 -13.22 -7.70
C ALA A 150 6.38 -14.45 -6.77
N GLU A 151 7.52 -14.81 -6.19
CA GLU A 151 7.60 -15.89 -5.20
C GLU A 151 7.03 -15.45 -3.86
N ALA A 152 7.40 -14.26 -3.39
CA ALA A 152 6.85 -13.67 -2.17
C ALA A 152 5.31 -13.56 -2.22
N VAL A 153 4.77 -13.11 -3.36
CA VAL A 153 3.31 -13.04 -3.58
C VAL A 153 2.67 -14.43 -3.57
N ARG A 154 3.26 -15.43 -4.23
CA ARG A 154 2.72 -16.80 -4.24
C ARG A 154 2.71 -17.42 -2.85
N GLU A 155 3.75 -17.20 -2.05
CA GLU A 155 3.80 -17.66 -0.66
C GLU A 155 2.67 -17.03 0.16
N CYS A 156 2.49 -15.71 0.06
CA CYS A 156 1.43 -14.99 0.76
C CYS A 156 0.03 -15.48 0.35
N LEU A 157 -0.24 -15.62 -0.94
CA LEU A 157 -1.52 -16.12 -1.44
C LEU A 157 -1.75 -17.61 -1.07
N GLY A 158 -0.69 -18.42 -1.08
CA GLY A 158 -0.76 -19.82 -0.63
C GLY A 158 -1.04 -19.95 0.88
N ALA A 159 -0.60 -18.97 1.66
CA ALA A 159 -0.91 -18.87 3.08
C ALA A 159 -2.33 -18.31 3.34
N ASP A 160 -2.92 -17.55 2.42
CA ASP A 160 -4.26 -16.97 2.58
C ASP A 160 -5.37 -17.95 2.17
N ALA A 161 -5.57 -19.00 2.97
CA ALA A 161 -6.59 -20.02 2.70
C ALA A 161 -8.03 -19.47 2.64
N SER A 162 -8.28 -18.31 3.27
CA SER A 162 -9.61 -17.70 3.36
C SER A 162 -9.88 -16.66 2.27
N GLY A 163 -8.89 -16.35 1.42
CA GLY A 163 -9.02 -15.33 0.38
C GLY A 163 -9.25 -13.92 0.93
N GLN A 164 -8.71 -13.61 2.11
CA GLN A 164 -8.82 -12.29 2.73
C GLN A 164 -7.96 -11.25 1.98
N VAL A 165 -6.86 -11.66 1.36
CA VAL A 165 -6.05 -10.85 0.44
C VAL A 165 -6.68 -10.91 -0.94
N PHE A 166 -7.44 -9.87 -1.28
CA PHE A 166 -8.21 -9.84 -2.54
C PHE A 166 -7.46 -9.23 -3.72
N ALA A 167 -6.36 -8.51 -3.46
CA ALA A 167 -5.53 -7.91 -4.49
C ALA A 167 -4.08 -7.84 -4.03
N VAL A 168 -3.15 -7.87 -4.99
CA VAL A 168 -1.71 -7.73 -4.73
C VAL A 168 -1.08 -6.74 -5.70
N GLY A 169 0.06 -6.17 -5.39
CA GLY A 169 0.78 -5.36 -6.38
C GLY A 169 1.86 -4.50 -5.78
N VAL A 170 1.98 -3.27 -6.27
CA VAL A 170 3.08 -2.37 -5.93
C VAL A 170 2.65 -0.91 -5.81
N ASN A 171 3.32 -0.20 -4.92
CA ASN A 171 3.13 1.22 -4.73
C ASN A 171 4.43 1.93 -4.40
N CYS A 172 4.39 3.25 -4.48
CA CYS A 172 5.52 4.12 -4.14
C CYS A 172 6.82 3.81 -4.92
N CYS A 173 6.68 3.24 -6.12
CA CYS A 173 7.74 3.01 -7.10
C CYS A 173 7.65 4.00 -8.28
N PRO A 174 8.63 4.05 -9.18
CA PRO A 174 8.48 4.76 -10.46
C PRO A 174 7.33 4.18 -11.31
N PRO A 175 6.53 5.00 -12.02
CA PRO A 175 5.45 4.50 -12.88
C PRO A 175 5.89 3.51 -13.95
N GLN A 176 7.09 3.68 -14.49
CA GLN A 176 7.65 2.81 -15.53
C GLN A 176 7.91 1.39 -15.02
N SER A 177 8.19 1.24 -13.71
CA SER A 177 8.46 -0.06 -13.09
C SER A 177 7.23 -0.93 -12.97
N VAL A 178 6.03 -0.35 -12.96
CA VAL A 178 4.77 -1.10 -12.78
C VAL A 178 4.56 -2.11 -13.90
N GLU A 179 4.89 -1.78 -15.15
CA GLU A 179 4.78 -2.74 -16.26
C GLU A 179 5.70 -3.95 -16.06
N VAL A 180 6.95 -3.72 -15.62
CA VAL A 180 7.92 -4.79 -15.34
C VAL A 180 7.39 -5.70 -14.24
N VAL A 181 6.85 -5.11 -13.17
CA VAL A 181 6.23 -5.85 -12.05
C VAL A 181 5.08 -6.72 -12.53
N LEU A 182 4.10 -6.14 -13.23
CA LEU A 182 2.89 -6.86 -13.64
C LEU A 182 3.24 -8.01 -14.60
N ARG A 183 4.22 -7.83 -15.49
CA ARG A 183 4.74 -8.92 -16.34
C ARG A 183 5.44 -10.02 -15.53
N ALA A 184 6.21 -9.65 -14.51
CA ALA A 184 6.92 -10.60 -13.66
C ALA A 184 5.97 -11.46 -12.79
N MET A 185 4.77 -10.98 -12.47
CA MET A 185 3.76 -11.75 -11.72
C MET A 185 3.28 -13.02 -12.48
N GLY A 186 3.44 -13.05 -13.81
CA GLY A 186 3.23 -14.25 -14.61
C GLY A 186 1.81 -14.83 -14.51
N SER A 187 1.69 -16.05 -13.98
CA SER A 187 0.42 -16.80 -13.89
C SER A 187 -0.43 -16.48 -12.65
N ILE A 188 -0.04 -15.52 -11.81
CA ILE A 188 -0.82 -15.13 -10.62
C ILE A 188 -2.17 -14.56 -11.08
N ARG A 189 -3.27 -15.11 -10.55
CA ARG A 189 -4.66 -14.81 -10.95
C ARG A 189 -5.47 -14.13 -9.84
N VAL A 190 -4.92 -13.09 -9.24
CA VAL A 190 -5.65 -12.19 -8.34
C VAL A 190 -5.64 -10.77 -8.94
N PRO A 191 -6.64 -9.92 -8.66
CA PRO A 191 -6.64 -8.52 -9.07
C PRO A 191 -5.33 -7.82 -8.69
N PHE A 192 -4.78 -7.00 -9.58
CA PHE A 192 -3.63 -6.19 -9.25
C PHE A 192 -3.99 -4.78 -8.76
N VAL A 193 -3.29 -4.33 -7.73
CA VAL A 193 -3.34 -2.96 -7.21
C VAL A 193 -2.04 -2.22 -7.47
N VAL A 194 -2.11 -1.07 -8.14
CA VAL A 194 -0.93 -0.28 -8.54
C VAL A 194 -1.16 1.20 -8.28
N TYR A 195 -0.25 1.80 -7.52
CA TYR A 195 -0.30 3.23 -7.24
C TYR A 195 1.13 3.77 -7.06
N PRO A 196 1.84 4.06 -8.16
CA PRO A 196 3.22 4.53 -8.12
C PRO A 196 3.32 6.02 -7.76
N ASN A 197 4.53 6.54 -7.66
CA ASN A 197 4.80 7.98 -7.47
C ASN A 197 4.45 8.80 -8.73
N SER A 198 4.46 10.13 -8.63
CA SER A 198 4.21 11.04 -9.78
C SER A 198 5.17 10.89 -10.97
N GLY A 199 6.33 10.27 -10.75
CA GLY A 199 7.45 10.22 -11.72
C GLY A 199 8.67 11.04 -11.28
N GLU A 200 8.52 11.89 -10.26
CA GLU A 200 9.64 12.49 -9.54
C GLU A 200 10.47 11.42 -8.81
N VAL A 201 11.75 11.72 -8.56
CA VAL A 201 12.68 10.81 -7.86
C VAL A 201 13.04 11.41 -6.52
N TYR A 202 12.90 10.62 -5.45
CA TYR A 202 13.40 11.00 -4.13
C TYR A 202 14.90 10.73 -4.01
N THR A 203 15.67 11.77 -3.63
CA THR A 203 17.10 11.71 -3.31
C THR A 203 17.32 12.16 -1.87
N PRO A 204 18.54 12.00 -1.29
CA PRO A 204 18.83 12.56 0.04
C PRO A 204 18.62 14.08 0.16
N SER A 205 18.61 14.81 -0.95
CA SER A 205 18.33 16.25 -1.00
C SER A 205 16.84 16.58 -1.23
N GLY A 206 15.96 15.57 -1.25
CA GLY A 206 14.52 15.73 -1.47
C GLY A 206 14.03 15.25 -2.83
N TRP A 207 12.80 15.62 -3.17
CA TRP A 207 12.21 15.30 -4.47
C TRP A 207 12.83 16.14 -5.57
N VAL A 208 13.36 15.47 -6.59
CA VAL A 208 13.84 16.11 -7.81
C VAL A 208 13.01 15.65 -9.00
N PRO A 209 12.85 16.48 -10.03
CA PRO A 209 12.28 16.02 -11.30
C PRO A 209 13.00 14.75 -11.77
N GLY A 210 12.26 13.77 -12.28
CA GLY A 210 12.86 12.63 -12.96
C GLY A 210 13.74 13.09 -14.13
N LYS A 211 14.75 12.30 -14.50
CA LYS A 211 15.57 12.59 -15.69
C LYS A 211 14.64 12.69 -16.92
N SER A 212 14.88 13.73 -17.74
CA SER A 212 13.96 14.41 -18.67
C SER A 212 13.28 13.57 -19.76
N GLU A 213 12.28 14.20 -20.41
CA GLU A 213 11.50 13.79 -21.61
C GLU A 213 10.45 12.67 -21.43
N THR A 214 10.58 11.78 -20.44
CA THR A 214 9.64 10.66 -20.22
C THR A 214 8.64 10.84 -19.07
N CYS A 215 8.60 12.01 -18.43
CA CYS A 215 7.59 12.35 -17.42
C CYS A 215 6.23 12.62 -18.10
N ARG A 216 5.60 11.55 -18.59
CA ARG A 216 4.20 11.56 -18.98
C ARG A 216 3.32 11.54 -17.72
N PRO A 217 2.13 12.16 -17.75
CA PRO A 217 1.20 12.11 -16.62
C PRO A 217 0.89 10.66 -16.25
N LEU A 218 0.60 10.43 -14.97
CA LEU A 218 0.30 9.09 -14.42
C LEU A 218 -0.77 8.36 -15.25
N SER A 219 -1.80 9.08 -15.69
CA SER A 219 -2.90 8.60 -16.52
C SER A 219 -2.46 7.97 -17.85
N ALA A 220 -1.31 8.36 -18.41
CA ALA A 220 -0.80 7.82 -19.67
C ALA A 220 -0.23 6.39 -19.54
N TYR A 221 0.06 5.92 -18.32
CA TYR A 221 0.50 4.55 -18.07
C TYR A 221 -0.67 3.57 -17.84
N VAL A 222 -1.82 4.10 -17.40
CA VAL A 222 -2.98 3.32 -16.95
C VAL A 222 -3.48 2.31 -17.98
N PRO A 223 -3.60 2.62 -19.30
CA PRO A 223 -4.09 1.65 -20.28
C PRO A 223 -3.21 0.39 -20.37
N ASP A 224 -1.90 0.54 -20.22
CA ASP A 224 -0.96 -0.60 -20.27
C ASP A 224 -1.08 -1.45 -18.99
N TRP A 225 -1.25 -0.81 -17.83
CA TRP A 225 -1.46 -1.51 -16.56
C TRP A 225 -2.76 -2.31 -16.56
N ILE A 226 -3.87 -1.73 -17.04
CA ILE A 226 -5.16 -2.42 -17.15
C ILE A 226 -5.03 -3.64 -18.08
N ARG A 227 -4.35 -3.50 -19.23
CA ARG A 227 -4.10 -4.62 -20.15
C ARG A 227 -3.32 -5.75 -19.50
N LEU A 228 -2.50 -5.44 -18.50
CA LEU A 228 -1.71 -6.40 -17.72
C LEU A 228 -2.42 -6.89 -16.45
N GLY A 229 -3.70 -6.52 -16.24
CA GLY A 229 -4.54 -7.03 -15.14
C GLY A 229 -4.63 -6.12 -13.91
N ALA A 230 -4.18 -4.86 -14.00
CA ALA A 230 -4.44 -3.88 -12.94
C ALA A 230 -5.92 -3.52 -12.90
N GLU A 231 -6.54 -3.75 -11.73
CA GLU A 231 -7.94 -3.41 -11.48
C GLU A 231 -8.07 -2.24 -10.50
N TRP A 232 -7.09 -2.08 -9.60
CA TRP A 232 -7.07 -1.01 -8.61
C TRP A 232 -5.92 -0.06 -8.92
N VAL A 233 -6.23 1.14 -9.39
CA VAL A 233 -5.23 2.09 -9.88
C VAL A 233 -5.31 3.41 -9.12
N GLY A 234 -4.18 3.91 -8.63
CA GLY A 234 -4.09 5.17 -7.89
C GLY A 234 -2.73 5.85 -8.02
N GLY A 235 -2.40 6.67 -7.03
CA GLY A 235 -1.11 7.35 -6.93
C GLY A 235 -0.57 7.36 -5.49
N CYS A 236 0.75 7.37 -5.34
CA CYS A 236 1.47 7.45 -4.06
C CYS A 236 2.11 8.84 -3.90
N CYS A 237 3.40 8.92 -3.58
CA CYS A 237 4.06 10.19 -3.34
C CYS A 237 3.94 11.15 -4.53
N ARG A 238 3.69 12.42 -4.19
CA ARG A 238 3.64 13.56 -5.11
C ARG A 238 2.51 13.52 -6.14
N THR A 239 1.59 12.57 -6.01
CA THR A 239 0.33 12.60 -6.75
C THR A 239 -0.68 13.45 -6.01
N GLY A 240 -1.60 14.07 -6.75
CA GLY A 240 -2.62 14.94 -6.19
C GLY A 240 -4.02 14.69 -6.78
N PRO A 241 -5.02 15.48 -6.34
CA PRO A 241 -6.39 15.36 -6.83
C PRO A 241 -6.54 15.47 -8.36
N GLY A 242 -5.67 16.22 -9.04
CA GLY A 242 -5.65 16.34 -10.50
C GLY A 242 -5.26 15.03 -11.18
N ASP A 243 -4.16 14.40 -10.74
CA ASP A 243 -3.71 13.10 -11.27
C ASP A 243 -4.78 12.04 -11.12
N ILE A 244 -5.43 11.98 -9.95
CA ILE A 244 -6.51 11.03 -9.68
C ILE A 244 -7.73 11.29 -10.58
N ALA A 245 -8.02 12.55 -10.91
CA ALA A 245 -9.10 12.87 -11.84
C ALA A 245 -8.81 12.37 -13.26
N ASP A 246 -7.56 12.46 -13.71
CA ASP A 246 -7.18 11.96 -15.03
C ASP A 246 -7.09 10.44 -15.07
N VAL A 247 -6.59 9.79 -14.01
CA VAL A 247 -6.64 8.33 -13.85
C VAL A 247 -8.08 7.84 -13.88
N ALA A 248 -8.99 8.45 -13.11
CA ALA A 248 -10.39 8.04 -13.05
C ALA A 248 -11.11 8.15 -14.41
N LYS A 249 -10.77 9.15 -15.23
CA LYS A 249 -11.30 9.25 -16.61
C LYS A 249 -10.83 8.08 -17.47
N VAL A 250 -9.54 7.75 -17.43
CA VAL A 250 -8.96 6.67 -18.24
C VAL A 250 -9.49 5.30 -17.82
N VAL A 251 -9.57 5.03 -16.51
CA VAL A 251 -10.14 3.77 -15.99
C VAL A 251 -11.59 3.58 -16.47
N LYS A 252 -12.43 4.62 -16.38
CA LYS A 252 -13.83 4.55 -16.85
C LYS A 252 -13.95 4.26 -18.33
N LEU A 253 -13.07 4.83 -19.16
CA LEU A 253 -13.05 4.59 -20.61
C LEU A 253 -12.57 3.18 -20.95
N ALA A 254 -11.72 2.58 -20.13
CA ALA A 254 -11.20 1.23 -20.36
C ALA A 254 -12.17 0.11 -19.95
N VAL A 255 -13.14 0.41 -19.08
CA VAL A 255 -14.13 -0.55 -18.56
C VAL A 255 -15.50 -0.41 -19.27
N ALA A 256 -15.71 0.68 -20.01
CA ALA A 256 -16.90 0.92 -20.83
C ALA A 256 -16.85 0.16 -22.17
#